data_AF-A0A4P7DZL6-F1
#
_entry.id   AF-A0A4P7DZL6-F1
#
_cell.length_a   1.000
_cell.length_b   1.000
_cell.length_c   1.000
_cell.angle_alpha   90.00
_cell.angle_beta   90.00
_cell.angle_gamma   90.00
#
_symmetry.space_group_name_H-M   'P 1'
#
loop_
_entity.id
_entity.type
_entity.pdbx_description
1 polymer ?
#
loop_
_entity_poly.entity_id
_entity_poly.type
_entity_poly.pdbx_seq_one_letter_code
_entity_poly.pdbx_strand_id
1 'polypeptide(L)'
;MKTLMLVMSLFLATMAQAQISKLDKIFEQYKEHKGVTSIKIGKPMFKMLNKLKIDDADVEVIKPLLGKINSIKMLVLEGENKGIQSEVSNAIKNLKYEELMVINSEGNQIKFLAENVEGDYLSNLLLSINSDEDTVFMILDGSLKYDDLNALVNNDK
;
A
#
# COMPACT_ATOMS: atom_id res chain seq x y z
N MET A 1 1.46 -32.82 33.50
CA MET A 1 2.16 -32.68 32.21
C MET A 1 1.20 -32.50 31.03
N LYS A 2 0.16 -33.34 30.88
CA LYS A 2 -0.82 -33.24 29.79
C LYS A 2 -1.60 -31.91 29.76
N THR A 3 -2.00 -31.40 30.93
CA THR A 3 -2.65 -30.09 31.08
C THR A 3 -1.72 -28.91 30.75
N LEU A 4 -0.44 -29.00 31.12
CA LEU A 4 0.56 -27.97 30.78
C LEU A 4 0.83 -27.92 29.27
N MET A 5 0.89 -29.07 28.60
CA MET A 5 1.01 -29.13 27.13
C MET A 5 -0.22 -28.58 26.40
N LEU A 6 -1.42 -28.78 26.96
CA LEU A 6 -2.67 -28.27 26.38
C LEU A 6 -2.75 -26.73 26.47
N VAL A 7 -2.34 -26.15 27.60
CA VAL A 7 -2.27 -24.69 27.81
C VAL A 7 -1.21 -24.05 26.90
N MET A 8 -0.06 -24.71 26.73
CA MET A 8 1.02 -24.22 25.85
C MET A 8 0.63 -24.27 24.36
N SER A 9 -0.17 -25.27 23.96
CA SER A 9 -0.74 -25.37 22.61
C SER A 9 -1.79 -24.27 22.34
N LEU A 10 -2.61 -23.93 23.34
CA LEU A 10 -3.57 -22.82 23.24
C LEU A 10 -2.89 -21.45 23.10
N PHE A 11 -1.74 -21.25 23.75
CA PHE A 11 -0.93 -20.04 23.62
C PHE A 11 -0.23 -19.90 22.26
N LEU A 12 0.12 -21.02 21.61
CA LEU A 12 0.70 -21.00 20.26
C LEU A 12 -0.37 -20.68 19.19
N ALA A 13 -1.63 -21.05 19.42
CA ALA A 13 -2.72 -20.76 18.49
C ALA A 13 -3.06 -19.25 18.42
N THR A 14 -2.82 -18.47 19.48
CA THR A 14 -3.09 -17.02 19.48
C THR A 14 -1.97 -16.21 18.83
N MET A 15 -0.76 -16.77 18.69
CA MET A 15 0.36 -16.15 17.95
C MET A 15 0.20 -16.25 16.43
N ALA A 16 -0.76 -17.03 15.93
CA ALA A 16 -1.08 -17.14 14.51
C ALA A 16 -2.02 -16.02 14.00
N GLN A 17 -2.26 -14.98 14.80
CA GLN A 17 -2.88 -13.76 14.28
C GLN A 17 -1.91 -13.12 13.28
N ALA A 18 -2.19 -13.33 11.99
CA ALA A 18 -1.56 -12.61 10.90
C ALA A 18 -1.45 -11.13 11.30
N GLN A 19 -0.22 -10.63 11.41
CA GLN A 19 0.05 -9.26 11.82
C GLN A 19 -0.48 -8.35 10.72
N ILE A 20 -1.75 -7.93 10.85
CA ILE A 20 -2.38 -6.99 9.91
C ILE A 20 -1.54 -5.73 9.90
N SER A 21 -1.08 -5.33 8.71
CA SER A 21 -0.26 -4.13 8.55
C SER A 21 -0.99 -2.92 9.14
N LYS A 22 -0.25 -1.95 9.66
CA LYS A 22 -0.89 -0.76 10.24
C LYS A 22 -1.65 0.04 9.17
N LEU A 23 -1.15 0.06 7.93
CA LEU A 23 -1.85 0.64 6.78
C LEU A 23 -3.17 -0.04 6.48
N ASP A 24 -3.23 -1.37 6.59
CA ASP A 24 -4.47 -2.12 6.41
C ASP A 24 -5.54 -1.70 7.41
N LYS A 25 -5.14 -1.44 8.67
CA LYS A 25 -6.07 -0.95 9.68
C LYS A 25 -6.63 0.43 9.33
N ILE A 26 -5.78 1.35 8.86
CA ILE A 26 -6.20 2.67 8.38
C ILE A 26 -7.17 2.51 7.21
N PHE A 27 -6.84 1.68 6.21
CA PHE A 27 -7.73 1.44 5.09
C PHE A 27 -9.11 0.93 5.55
N GLU A 28 -9.16 -0.12 6.36
CA GLU A 28 -10.42 -0.69 6.81
C GLU A 28 -11.24 0.28 7.68
N GLN A 29 -10.59 1.17 8.44
CA GLN A 29 -11.25 2.20 9.23
C GLN A 29 -11.94 3.27 8.36
N TYR A 30 -11.31 3.68 7.25
CA TYR A 30 -11.77 4.83 6.46
C TYR A 30 -12.49 4.47 5.16
N LYS A 31 -12.42 3.21 4.70
CA LYS A 31 -12.96 2.79 3.38
C LYS A 31 -14.45 3.06 3.16
N GLU A 32 -15.25 3.16 4.23
CA GLU A 32 -16.72 3.38 4.15
C GLU A 32 -17.11 4.79 4.62
N HIS A 33 -16.14 5.67 4.87
CA HIS A 33 -16.41 7.02 5.34
C HIS A 33 -16.99 7.89 4.21
N LYS A 34 -17.92 8.78 4.56
CA LYS A 34 -18.47 9.74 3.59
C LYS A 34 -17.37 10.67 3.04
N GLY A 35 -17.35 10.87 1.74
CA GLY A 35 -16.32 11.67 1.04
C GLY A 35 -15.00 10.92 0.84
N VAL A 36 -15.01 9.59 1.00
CA VAL A 36 -13.88 8.72 0.71
C VAL A 36 -14.29 7.71 -0.34
N THR A 37 -13.58 7.71 -1.47
CA THR A 37 -13.67 6.63 -2.45
C THR A 37 -12.60 5.59 -2.14
N SER A 38 -12.99 4.34 -1.96
CA SER A 38 -12.08 3.24 -1.64
C SER A 38 -12.04 2.18 -2.74
N ILE A 39 -10.84 1.76 -3.12
CA ILE A 39 -10.60 0.72 -4.14
C ILE A 39 -9.71 -0.35 -3.52
N LYS A 40 -10.06 -1.63 -3.73
CA LYS A 40 -9.26 -2.78 -3.27
C LYS A 40 -9.12 -3.79 -4.40
N ILE A 41 -7.90 -3.97 -4.87
CA ILE A 41 -7.54 -4.93 -5.91
C ILE A 41 -6.72 -6.04 -5.26
N GLY A 42 -7.23 -7.27 -5.32
CA GLY A 42 -6.56 -8.43 -4.74
C GLY A 42 -5.77 -9.26 -5.75
N LYS A 43 -4.94 -10.17 -5.22
CA LYS A 43 -4.13 -11.15 -5.97
C LYS A 43 -4.82 -11.86 -7.14
N PRO A 44 -6.11 -12.28 -7.05
CA PRO A 44 -6.78 -12.89 -8.19
C PRO A 44 -6.84 -11.99 -9.43
N MET A 45 -7.02 -10.67 -9.25
CA MET A 45 -7.05 -9.72 -10.35
C MET A 45 -5.66 -9.60 -11.01
N PHE A 46 -4.59 -9.48 -10.23
CA PHE A 46 -3.23 -9.44 -10.76
C PHE A 46 -2.85 -10.73 -11.49
N LYS A 47 -3.26 -11.89 -10.98
CA LYS A 47 -3.09 -13.17 -11.67
C LYS A 47 -3.86 -13.22 -12.99
N MET A 48 -5.05 -12.63 -13.06
CA MET A 48 -5.82 -12.52 -14.29
C MET A 48 -5.08 -11.63 -15.28
N LEU A 49 -4.69 -10.41 -14.88
CA LEU A 49 -3.95 -9.45 -15.71
C LEU A 49 -2.65 -10.05 -16.27
N ASN A 50 -1.88 -10.77 -15.44
CA ASN A 50 -0.64 -11.41 -15.89
C ASN A 50 -0.87 -12.52 -16.95
N LYS A 51 -2.06 -13.12 -16.99
CA LYS A 51 -2.44 -14.15 -17.98
C LYS A 51 -3.04 -13.55 -19.25
N LEU A 52 -3.56 -12.33 -19.19
CA LEU A 52 -4.05 -11.63 -20.38
C LEU A 52 -2.85 -11.26 -21.25
N LYS A 53 -2.94 -11.59 -22.54
CA LYS A 53 -2.01 -11.08 -23.54
C LYS A 53 -2.52 -9.70 -23.94
N ILE A 54 -2.06 -8.69 -23.22
CA ILE A 54 -2.28 -7.29 -23.58
C ILE A 54 -1.05 -6.88 -24.38
N ASP A 55 -1.26 -6.55 -25.65
CA ASP A 55 -0.22 -6.06 -26.56
C ASP A 55 -0.09 -4.55 -26.37
N ASP A 56 0.50 -4.19 -25.24
CA ASP A 56 0.67 -2.81 -24.80
C ASP A 56 2.03 -2.69 -24.11
N ALA A 57 2.86 -1.78 -24.62
CA ALA A 57 4.25 -1.60 -24.18
C ALA A 57 4.34 -1.22 -22.69
N ASP A 58 3.38 -0.44 -22.19
CA ASP A 58 3.34 -0.02 -20.79
C ASP A 58 2.94 -1.20 -19.89
N VAL A 59 2.08 -2.08 -20.39
CA VAL A 59 1.71 -3.31 -19.67
C VAL A 59 2.87 -4.29 -19.58
N GLU A 60 3.70 -4.41 -20.63
CA GLU A 60 4.89 -5.27 -20.60
C GLU A 60 5.89 -4.82 -19.52
N VAL A 61 6.03 -3.51 -19.32
CA VAL A 61 6.90 -2.92 -18.29
C VAL A 61 6.45 -3.30 -16.88
N ILE A 62 5.15 -3.23 -16.58
CA ILE A 62 4.64 -3.49 -15.23
C ILE A 62 4.41 -4.99 -14.95
N LYS A 63 4.41 -5.83 -15.99
CA LYS A 63 4.15 -7.28 -15.88
C LYS A 63 5.03 -8.01 -14.86
N PRO A 64 6.35 -7.74 -14.74
CA PRO A 64 7.21 -8.34 -13.72
C PRO A 64 6.78 -7.99 -12.28
N LEU A 65 6.10 -6.85 -12.10
CA LEU A 65 5.61 -6.36 -10.81
C LEU A 65 4.27 -7.02 -10.43
N LEU A 66 3.42 -7.31 -11.41
CA LEU A 66 2.10 -7.96 -11.17
C LEU A 66 2.22 -9.29 -10.43
N GLY A 67 3.33 -10.02 -10.61
CA GLY A 67 3.60 -11.28 -9.90
C GLY A 67 4.05 -11.10 -8.44
N LYS A 68 4.53 -9.91 -8.08
CA LYS A 68 5.10 -9.58 -6.76
C LYS A 68 4.11 -8.87 -5.83
N ILE A 69 2.99 -8.38 -6.39
CA ILE A 69 1.94 -7.67 -5.66
C ILE A 69 0.89 -8.66 -5.17
N ASN A 70 0.55 -8.56 -3.87
CA ASN A 70 -0.54 -9.30 -3.26
C ASN A 70 -1.84 -8.50 -3.29
N SER A 71 -1.78 -7.21 -2.99
CA SER A 71 -2.94 -6.32 -3.09
C SER A 71 -2.54 -4.86 -3.32
N ILE A 72 -3.42 -4.11 -3.98
CA ILE A 72 -3.39 -2.64 -4.00
C ILE A 72 -4.68 -2.17 -3.32
N LYS A 73 -4.54 -1.22 -2.41
CA LYS A 73 -5.65 -0.55 -1.76
C LYS A 73 -5.50 0.95 -1.94
N MET A 74 -6.57 1.64 -2.28
CA MET A 74 -6.54 3.08 -2.51
C MET A 74 -7.65 3.76 -1.72
N LEU A 75 -7.32 4.88 -1.08
CA LEU A 75 -8.28 5.85 -0.55
C LEU A 75 -8.09 7.14 -1.33
N VAL A 76 -9.17 7.63 -1.94
CA VAL A 76 -9.24 8.96 -2.55
C VAL A 76 -10.16 9.80 -1.67
N LEU A 77 -9.62 10.88 -1.13
CA LEU A 77 -10.30 11.79 -0.22
C LEU A 77 -10.57 13.09 -0.98
N GLU A 78 -11.84 13.44 -1.11
CA GLU A 78 -12.28 14.67 -1.78
C GLU A 78 -11.86 15.89 -0.96
N GLY A 79 -11.24 16.89 -1.60
CA GLY A 79 -10.68 18.08 -0.91
C GLY A 79 -11.71 18.97 -0.22
N GLU A 80 -12.99 18.85 -0.57
CA GLU A 80 -14.08 19.53 0.15
C GLU A 80 -14.20 19.07 1.61
N ASN A 81 -13.76 17.84 1.92
CA ASN A 81 -13.79 17.26 3.26
C ASN A 81 -12.43 17.38 3.98
N LYS A 82 -12.01 18.60 4.29
CA LYS A 82 -10.74 18.88 4.97
C LYS A 82 -10.57 18.16 6.32
N GLY A 83 -11.67 17.84 6.98
CA GLY A 83 -11.68 17.11 8.26
C GLY A 83 -11.16 15.69 8.09
N ILE A 84 -11.77 14.91 7.20
CA ILE A 84 -11.34 13.52 6.95
C ILE A 84 -9.95 13.47 6.33
N GLN A 85 -9.63 14.40 5.43
CA GLN A 85 -8.29 14.53 4.84
C GLN A 85 -7.22 14.68 5.92
N SER A 86 -7.45 15.59 6.88
CA SER A 86 -6.53 15.82 7.99
C SER A 86 -6.43 14.61 8.91
N GLU A 87 -7.55 13.95 9.20
CA GLU A 87 -7.60 12.79 10.07
C GLU A 87 -6.80 11.61 9.50
N VAL A 88 -7.04 11.25 8.23
CA VAL A 88 -6.34 10.14 7.55
C VAL A 88 -4.86 10.48 7.36
N SER A 89 -4.54 11.70 6.95
CA SER A 89 -3.15 12.17 6.82
C SER A 89 -2.40 12.04 8.14
N ASN A 90 -3.02 12.43 9.26
CA ASN A 90 -2.42 12.30 10.59
C ASN A 90 -2.27 10.83 11.01
N ALA A 91 -3.27 9.98 10.75
CA ALA A 91 -3.19 8.55 11.03
C ALA A 91 -2.01 7.89 10.32
N ILE A 92 -1.79 8.23 9.05
CA ILE A 92 -0.65 7.75 8.25
C ILE A 92 0.67 8.30 8.78
N LYS A 93 0.75 9.60 9.08
CA LYS A 93 1.97 10.23 9.60
C LYS A 93 2.42 9.61 10.93
N ASN A 94 1.47 9.18 11.75
CA ASN A 94 1.73 8.49 13.03
C ASN A 94 2.31 7.08 12.86
N LEU A 95 2.28 6.50 11.66
CA LEU A 95 2.90 5.20 11.40
C LEU A 95 4.43 5.26 11.41
N LYS A 96 5.02 6.46 11.24
CA LYS A 96 6.48 6.70 11.18
C LYS A 96 7.19 5.88 10.10
N TYR A 97 6.59 5.83 8.92
CA TYR A 97 7.20 5.19 7.75
C TYR A 97 8.40 6.01 7.27
N GLU A 98 9.36 5.33 6.67
CA GLU A 98 10.55 5.96 6.11
C GLU A 98 10.20 6.64 4.77
N GLU A 99 10.57 7.91 4.61
CA GLU A 99 10.41 8.64 3.35
C GLU A 99 11.51 8.22 2.38
N LEU A 100 11.14 7.49 1.32
CA LEU A 100 12.08 7.05 0.29
C LEU A 100 12.29 8.13 -0.77
N MET A 101 11.22 8.84 -1.12
CA MET A 101 11.23 9.86 -2.17
C MET A 101 10.11 10.87 -1.92
N VAL A 102 10.39 12.15 -2.19
CA VAL A 102 9.40 13.23 -2.20
C VAL A 102 9.55 14.00 -3.51
N ILE A 103 8.46 14.17 -4.23
CA ILE A 103 8.38 14.95 -5.46
C ILE A 103 7.38 16.08 -5.20
N ASN A 104 7.80 17.32 -5.46
CA ASN A 104 6.92 18.49 -5.38
C ASN A 104 6.79 19.09 -6.78
N SER A 105 5.57 19.24 -7.29
CA SER A 105 5.30 19.78 -8.62
C SER A 105 3.95 20.48 -8.67
N GLU A 106 3.92 21.76 -9.04
CA GLU A 106 2.70 22.53 -9.34
C GLU A 106 1.52 22.27 -8.38
N GLY A 107 1.70 22.51 -7.08
CA GLY A 107 0.64 22.31 -6.07
C GLY A 107 0.43 20.85 -5.62
N ASN A 108 1.11 19.90 -6.26
CA ASN A 108 1.09 18.49 -5.87
C ASN A 108 2.33 18.12 -5.07
N GLN A 109 2.12 17.36 -4.01
CA GLN A 109 3.17 16.68 -3.27
C GLN A 109 2.96 15.16 -3.35
N ILE A 110 3.93 14.46 -3.92
CA ILE A 110 3.94 13.01 -4.03
C ILE A 110 5.02 12.46 -3.09
N LYS A 111 4.67 11.49 -2.25
CA LYS A 111 5.58 10.81 -1.32
C LYS A 111 5.54 9.31 -1.52
N PHE A 112 6.72 8.70 -1.61
CA PHE A 112 6.92 7.26 -1.51
C PHE A 112 7.45 6.92 -0.11
N LEU A 113 6.73 6.05 0.58
CA LEU A 113 6.94 5.70 1.98
C LEU A 113 7.05 4.18 2.11
N ALA A 114 7.88 3.68 3.03
CA ALA A 114 7.99 2.24 3.34
C ALA A 114 7.96 1.98 4.86
N GLU A 115 7.41 0.84 5.27
CA GLU A 115 7.41 0.45 6.69
C GLU A 115 8.79 -0.04 7.13
N ASN A 116 9.41 -0.90 6.32
CA ASN A 116 10.75 -1.41 6.57
C ASN A 116 11.55 -1.43 5.27
N VAL A 117 12.82 -1.03 5.41
CA VAL A 117 13.87 -1.14 4.40
C VAL A 117 14.92 -2.10 4.95
N GLU A 118 15.06 -3.27 4.33
CA GLU A 118 16.07 -4.27 4.74
C GLU A 118 16.91 -4.68 3.52
N GLY A 119 18.15 -4.17 3.47
CA GLY A 119 19.00 -4.29 2.28
C GLY A 119 18.29 -3.68 1.07
N ASP A 120 18.04 -4.51 0.05
CA ASP A 120 17.36 -4.07 -1.17
C ASP A 120 15.83 -4.24 -1.14
N TYR A 121 15.28 -4.79 -0.06
CA TYR A 121 13.85 -5.13 0.03
C TYR A 121 13.05 -4.04 0.74
N LEU A 122 11.91 -3.72 0.15
CA LEU A 122 10.95 -2.75 0.64
C LEU A 122 9.63 -3.46 0.97
N SER A 123 9.08 -3.15 2.14
CA SER A 123 7.82 -3.74 2.61
C SER A 123 6.76 -2.68 2.87
N ASN A 124 5.51 -3.02 2.53
CA ASN A 124 4.31 -2.21 2.76
C ASN A 124 4.47 -0.79 2.22
N LEU A 125 4.65 -0.67 0.90
CA LEU A 125 4.82 0.64 0.28
C LEU A 125 3.52 1.45 0.36
N LEU A 126 3.68 2.73 0.64
CA LEU A 126 2.61 3.71 0.57
C LEU A 126 3.02 4.84 -0.37
N LEU A 127 2.20 5.08 -1.37
CA LEU A 127 2.21 6.28 -2.17
C LEU A 127 1.17 7.24 -1.61
N SER A 128 1.60 8.46 -1.29
CA SER A 128 0.73 9.56 -0.87
C SER A 128 0.83 10.68 -1.87
N ILE A 129 -0.29 11.06 -2.47
CA ILE A 129 -0.41 12.19 -3.38
C ILE A 129 -1.35 13.18 -2.70
N ASN A 130 -0.85 14.38 -2.44
CA ASN A 130 -1.64 15.48 -1.90
C ASN A 130 -1.67 16.59 -2.95
N SER A 131 -2.86 16.88 -3.48
CA SER A 131 -3.11 17.98 -4.42
C SER A 131 -4.07 19.00 -3.80
N ASP A 132 -4.28 20.11 -4.50
CA ASP A 132 -5.25 21.12 -4.09
C ASP A 132 -6.71 20.61 -4.16
N GLU A 133 -6.98 19.61 -5.00
CA GLU A 133 -8.31 19.07 -5.23
C GLU A 133 -8.59 17.83 -4.39
N ASP A 134 -7.66 16.88 -4.33
CA ASP A 134 -7.85 15.57 -3.72
C ASP A 134 -6.60 15.10 -2.96
N THR A 135 -6.79 14.18 -2.02
CA THR A 135 -5.69 13.41 -1.44
C THR A 135 -5.86 11.94 -1.72
N VAL A 136 -4.84 11.34 -2.33
CA VAL A 136 -4.80 9.92 -2.66
C VAL A 136 -3.78 9.21 -1.81
N PHE A 137 -4.20 8.14 -1.15
CA PHE A 137 -3.32 7.18 -0.50
C PHE A 137 -3.44 5.85 -1.21
N MET A 138 -2.33 5.35 -1.78
CA MET A 138 -2.26 4.04 -2.40
C MET A 138 -1.30 3.16 -1.61
N ILE A 139 -1.83 2.10 -1.03
CA ILE A 139 -1.12 1.07 -0.27
C ILE A 139 -0.86 -0.09 -1.21
N LEU A 140 0.41 -0.47 -1.34
CA LEU A 140 0.85 -1.62 -2.11
C LEU A 140 1.40 -2.67 -1.15
N ASP A 141 0.65 -3.75 -1.00
CA ASP A 141 1.07 -4.95 -0.29
C ASP A 141 1.73 -5.90 -1.28
N GLY A 142 3.02 -6.10 -1.10
CA GLY A 142 3.88 -6.92 -1.94
C GLY A 142 5.32 -6.92 -1.41
N SER A 143 6.16 -7.74 -2.03
CA SER A 143 7.61 -7.72 -1.77
C SER A 143 8.30 -7.17 -3.01
N LEU A 144 8.77 -5.92 -2.91
CA LEU A 144 9.42 -5.20 -4.00
C LEU A 144 10.87 -4.89 -3.63
N LYS A 145 11.71 -4.78 -4.66
CA LYS A 145 13.09 -4.32 -4.52
C LYS A 145 13.25 -2.89 -5.03
N TYR A 146 14.36 -2.22 -4.72
CA TYR A 146 14.68 -0.91 -5.31
C TYR A 146 14.65 -0.93 -6.85
N ASP A 147 15.18 -1.97 -7.48
CA ASP A 147 15.16 -2.12 -8.95
C ASP A 147 13.74 -2.14 -9.52
N ASP A 148 12.78 -2.68 -8.77
CA ASP A 148 11.38 -2.72 -9.17
C ASP A 148 10.75 -1.30 -9.16
N LEU A 149 11.22 -0.42 -8.27
CA LEU A 149 10.81 0.99 -8.25
C LEU A 149 11.46 1.81 -9.36
N ASN A 150 12.73 1.54 -9.65
CA ASN A 150 13.44 2.21 -10.73
C ASN A 150 12.78 1.98 -12.10
N ALA A 151 12.18 0.81 -12.32
CA ALA A 151 11.41 0.51 -13.52
C ALA A 151 10.12 1.35 -13.65
N LEU A 152 9.53 1.78 -12.53
CA LEU A 152 8.32 2.62 -12.51
C LEU A 152 8.64 4.10 -12.78
N VAL A 153 9.77 4.60 -12.31
CA VAL A 153 10.12 6.02 -12.38
C VAL A 153 10.82 6.39 -13.69
N ASN A 154 11.61 5.49 -14.28
CA ASN A 154 12.50 5.83 -15.41
C ASN A 154 11.87 5.71 -16.80
N ASN A 155 10.58 5.39 -16.93
CA ASN A 155 9.93 5.20 -18.23
C ASN A 155 9.32 6.47 -18.85
N ASP A 156 9.50 7.64 -18.24
CA ASP A 156 9.16 8.94 -18.86
C ASP A 156 10.23 9.42 -19.89
N LYS A 157 10.82 8.51 -20.69
CA LYS A 157 11.77 8.85 -21.76
C LYS A 157 11.37 8.30 -23.13
#